data_AF-A0A2D7S6Q4-F1
#
_entry.id   AF-A0A2D7S6Q4-F1
#
_cell.length_a   1.000
_cell.length_b   1.000
_cell.length_c   1.000
_cell.angle_alpha   90.00
_cell.angle_beta   90.00
_cell.angle_gamma   90.00
#
_symmetry.space_group_name_H-M   'P 1'
#
loop_
_entity.id
_entity.type
_entity.pdbx_description
1 polymer ?
#
loop_
_entity_poly.entity_id
_entity_poly.type
_entity_poly.pdbx_seq_one_letter_code
_entity_poly.pdbx_strand_id
1 'polypeptide(L)'
;KFNGAVGNFNAHLVAYPNVDWASLSNEFIVELDLHPNSYTTQIEPHDYIAEYFHALIRINTIIIDLCSDLWGYISLGYFKLKPIEGEVGSSTMPHKVNPIDFENAEGNLGISNSVFNHLAMKLPISRWQRDLTDSTALRNMGVGIAHAIIAFDSCAKGLSKLDIDVEKINHDLVDSWEVLTEAIQTVMRRSGYDDAYEKLKELSRGKKIDKKVLHNFIEQLELSDDAKLILKKLTPSNYIGDAVKQAKTVKK
;
A
#
# COMPACT_ATOMS: atom_id res chain seq x y z
N LYS A 1 -21.72 -1.39 24.64
CA LYS A 1 -23.16 -1.66 24.96
C LYS A 1 -23.30 -2.19 26.39
N PHE A 2 -24.41 -1.90 27.08
CA PHE A 2 -24.65 -2.42 28.45
C PHE A 2 -26.16 -2.43 28.79
N ASN A 3 -26.92 -3.38 28.27
CA ASN A 3 -28.40 -3.36 28.29
C ASN A 3 -29.06 -4.70 28.68
N GLY A 4 -28.32 -5.54 29.40
CA GLY A 4 -28.83 -6.78 30.01
C GLY A 4 -28.97 -7.97 29.05
N ALA A 5 -29.83 -8.92 29.43
CA ALA A 5 -29.86 -10.28 28.86
C ALA A 5 -30.23 -10.33 27.37
N VAL A 6 -31.09 -9.45 26.88
CA VAL A 6 -31.54 -9.42 25.47
C VAL A 6 -31.67 -8.00 24.93
N GLY A 7 -31.02 -7.03 25.56
CA GLY A 7 -31.00 -5.64 25.07
C GLY A 7 -32.01 -4.68 25.68
N ASN A 8 -32.91 -5.14 26.56
CA ASN A 8 -34.08 -4.38 26.99
C ASN A 8 -34.12 -4.06 28.49
N PHE A 9 -33.00 -4.16 29.21
CA PHE A 9 -32.90 -3.82 30.64
C PHE A 9 -33.87 -4.58 31.57
N ASN A 10 -34.43 -5.72 31.16
CA ASN A 10 -35.55 -6.39 31.85
C ASN A 10 -35.33 -6.58 33.35
N ALA A 11 -34.21 -7.17 33.76
CA ALA A 11 -33.90 -7.41 35.17
C ALA A 11 -33.70 -6.10 35.96
N HIS A 12 -33.10 -5.09 35.32
CA HIS A 12 -32.81 -3.80 35.92
C HIS A 12 -34.10 -3.04 36.24
N LEU A 13 -35.05 -3.02 35.30
CA LEU A 13 -36.35 -2.38 35.46
C LEU A 13 -37.25 -3.10 36.49
N VAL A 14 -37.11 -4.42 36.65
CA VAL A 14 -37.81 -5.17 37.71
C VAL A 14 -37.29 -4.77 39.09
N ALA A 15 -35.96 -4.68 39.25
CA ALA A 15 -35.35 -4.34 40.54
C ALA A 15 -35.48 -2.85 40.88
N TYR A 16 -35.35 -1.97 39.89
CA TYR A 16 -35.36 -0.52 40.05
C TYR A 16 -36.11 0.15 38.88
N PRO A 17 -37.46 0.22 38.94
CA PRO A 17 -38.28 0.72 37.84
C PRO A 17 -38.17 2.24 37.60
N ASN A 18 -37.70 2.99 38.59
CA ASN A 18 -37.63 4.46 38.54
C ASN A 18 -36.24 4.99 38.10
N VAL A 19 -35.28 4.10 37.80
CA VAL A 19 -33.94 4.48 37.34
C VAL A 19 -33.95 4.55 35.81
N ASP A 20 -33.42 5.63 35.24
CA ASP A 20 -33.18 5.73 33.81
C ASP A 20 -31.95 4.89 33.41
N TRP A 21 -32.20 3.61 33.19
CA TRP A 21 -31.17 2.65 32.83
C TRP A 21 -30.53 2.91 31.46
N ALA A 22 -31.23 3.58 30.56
CA ALA A 22 -30.68 3.92 29.25
C ALA A 22 -29.64 5.05 29.39
N SER A 23 -29.95 6.11 30.16
CA SER A 23 -28.97 7.17 30.45
C SER A 23 -27.77 6.61 31.21
N LEU A 24 -28.00 5.85 32.29
CA LEU A 24 -26.93 5.27 33.10
C LEU A 24 -26.02 4.32 32.29
N SER A 25 -26.60 3.52 31.39
CA SER A 25 -25.84 2.64 30.48
C SER A 25 -24.93 3.42 29.56
N ASN A 26 -25.43 4.50 28.96
CA ASN A 26 -24.65 5.37 28.08
C ASN A 26 -23.53 6.09 28.86
N GLU A 27 -23.86 6.68 30.01
CA GLU A 27 -22.89 7.34 30.90
C GLU A 27 -21.77 6.37 31.27
N PHE A 28 -22.09 5.16 31.74
CA PHE A 28 -21.12 4.13 32.07
C PHE A 28 -20.20 3.75 30.91
N ILE A 29 -20.75 3.62 29.68
CA ILE A 29 -19.94 3.27 28.51
C ILE A 29 -19.00 4.44 28.13
N VAL A 30 -19.49 5.68 28.21
CA VAL A 30 -18.69 6.88 27.94
C VAL A 30 -17.58 7.06 28.97
N GLU A 31 -17.82 6.75 30.24
CA GLU A 31 -16.79 6.75 31.29
C GLU A 31 -15.64 5.77 31.01
N LEU A 32 -15.86 4.78 30.14
CA LEU A 32 -14.82 3.84 29.67
C LEU A 32 -14.14 4.29 28.37
N ASP A 33 -14.37 5.53 27.93
CA ASP A 33 -13.90 6.09 26.65
C ASP A 33 -14.38 5.28 25.41
N LEU A 34 -15.58 4.70 25.50
CA LEU A 34 -16.19 3.93 24.42
C LEU A 34 -17.42 4.64 23.85
N HIS A 35 -17.74 4.35 22.58
CA HIS A 35 -18.97 4.81 21.95
C HIS A 35 -20.16 3.92 22.35
N PRO A 36 -21.25 4.47 22.93
CA PRO A 36 -22.42 3.69 23.25
C PRO A 36 -23.11 3.11 22.01
N ASN A 37 -23.50 1.84 22.12
CA ASN A 37 -24.41 1.20 21.18
C ASN A 37 -25.68 0.84 21.95
N SER A 38 -26.74 1.62 21.74
CA SER A 38 -28.00 1.52 22.49
C SER A 38 -28.90 0.38 22.01
N TYR A 39 -28.71 -0.11 20.79
CA TYR A 39 -29.56 -1.13 20.17
C TYR A 39 -28.76 -2.39 19.92
N THR A 40 -28.88 -3.35 20.83
CA THR A 40 -28.21 -4.63 20.70
C THR A 40 -29.14 -5.75 21.12
N THR A 41 -28.81 -6.97 20.70
CA THR A 41 -29.38 -8.16 21.32
C THR A 41 -28.58 -8.47 22.60
N GLN A 42 -28.36 -9.75 22.89
CA GLN A 42 -27.55 -10.16 24.03
C GLN A 42 -26.04 -9.90 23.82
N ILE A 43 -25.57 -9.78 22.57
CA ILE A 43 -24.19 -9.44 22.22
C ILE A 43 -24.12 -8.03 21.64
N GLU A 44 -22.93 -7.44 21.62
CA GLU A 44 -22.66 -6.32 20.69
C GLU A 44 -22.62 -6.91 19.26
N PRO A 45 -23.19 -6.26 18.24
CA PRO A 45 -23.30 -6.83 16.89
C PRO A 45 -21.96 -7.04 16.15
N HIS A 46 -20.84 -6.55 16.67
CA HIS A 46 -19.48 -6.70 16.14
C HIS A 46 -19.24 -6.00 14.79
N ASP A 47 -20.15 -5.16 14.30
CA ASP A 47 -19.99 -4.41 13.05
C ASP A 47 -18.75 -3.51 13.07
N TYR A 48 -18.51 -2.82 14.19
CA TYR A 48 -17.33 -1.96 14.35
C TYR A 48 -16.02 -2.77 14.34
N ILE A 49 -16.05 -4.04 14.78
CA ILE A 49 -14.89 -4.94 14.72
C ILE A 49 -14.60 -5.30 13.26
N ALA A 50 -15.64 -5.56 12.47
CA ALA A 50 -15.50 -5.79 11.03
C ALA A 50 -14.92 -4.56 10.31
N GLU A 51 -15.42 -3.36 10.62
CA GLU A 51 -14.89 -2.10 10.08
C GLU A 51 -13.41 -1.91 10.43
N TYR A 52 -13.05 -2.13 11.69
CA TYR A 52 -11.68 -2.07 12.18
C TYR A 52 -10.76 -3.05 11.43
N PHE A 53 -11.17 -4.31 11.31
CA PHE A 53 -10.41 -5.32 10.58
C PHE A 53 -10.29 -5.04 9.08
N HIS A 54 -11.34 -4.53 8.44
CA HIS A 54 -11.23 -4.09 7.04
C HIS A 54 -10.27 -2.90 6.88
N ALA A 55 -10.19 -1.99 7.86
CA ALA A 55 -9.19 -0.92 7.85
C ALA A 55 -7.76 -1.48 7.94
N LEU A 56 -7.52 -2.43 8.84
CA LEU A 56 -6.23 -3.11 8.95
C LEU A 56 -5.88 -3.88 7.67
N ILE A 57 -6.83 -4.58 7.05
CA ILE A 57 -6.61 -5.27 5.78
C ILE A 57 -6.12 -4.30 4.71
N ARG A 58 -6.74 -3.12 4.58
CA ARG A 58 -6.31 -2.11 3.60
C ARG A 58 -4.90 -1.61 3.88
N ILE A 59 -4.54 -1.36 5.14
CA ILE A 59 -3.17 -0.98 5.53
C ILE A 59 -2.19 -2.10 5.15
N ASN A 60 -2.50 -3.33 5.52
CA ASN A 60 -1.69 -4.49 5.22
C ASN A 60 -1.49 -4.67 3.70
N THR A 61 -2.54 -4.49 2.90
CA THR A 61 -2.46 -4.59 1.43
C THR A 61 -1.53 -3.54 0.83
N ILE A 62 -1.56 -2.30 1.34
CA ILE A 62 -0.62 -1.25 0.91
C ILE A 62 0.83 -1.65 1.24
N ILE A 63 1.06 -2.26 2.40
CA ILE A 63 2.41 -2.67 2.81
C ILE A 63 2.87 -3.92 2.04
N ILE A 64 1.97 -4.83 1.68
CA ILE A 64 2.27 -5.96 0.78
C ILE A 64 2.80 -5.42 -0.55
N ASP A 65 2.07 -4.48 -1.16
CA ASP A 65 2.46 -3.86 -2.43
C ASP A 65 3.85 -3.20 -2.33
N LEU A 66 4.09 -2.44 -1.25
CA LEU A 66 5.41 -1.88 -0.95
C LEU A 66 6.51 -2.94 -0.83
N CYS A 67 6.25 -4.06 -0.14
CA CYS A 67 7.23 -5.13 0.02
C CYS A 67 7.57 -5.80 -1.32
N SER A 68 6.55 -6.06 -2.15
CA SER A 68 6.73 -6.66 -3.48
C SER A 68 7.49 -5.72 -4.43
N ASP A 69 7.19 -4.42 -4.42
CA ASP A 69 7.93 -3.42 -5.22
C ASP A 69 9.38 -3.29 -4.76
N LEU A 70 9.64 -3.22 -3.45
CA LEU A 70 11.00 -3.15 -2.91
C LEU A 70 11.80 -4.43 -3.22
N TRP A 71 11.17 -5.60 -3.16
CA TRP A 71 11.77 -6.84 -3.62
C TRP A 71 12.19 -6.74 -5.10
N GLY A 72 11.31 -6.20 -5.95
CA GLY A 72 11.58 -5.97 -7.37
C GLY A 72 12.74 -5.00 -7.61
N TYR A 73 12.75 -3.86 -6.91
CA TYR A 73 13.85 -2.89 -7.01
C TYR A 73 15.19 -3.45 -6.52
N ILE A 74 15.19 -4.31 -5.50
CA ILE A 74 16.39 -5.02 -5.05
C ILE A 74 16.83 -6.03 -6.12
N SER A 75 15.89 -6.76 -6.73
CA SER A 75 16.18 -7.71 -7.82
C SER A 75 16.82 -7.03 -9.04
N LEU A 76 16.35 -5.83 -9.39
CA LEU A 76 16.93 -4.98 -10.45
C LEU A 76 18.29 -4.36 -10.07
N GLY A 77 18.66 -4.41 -8.79
CA GLY A 77 19.88 -3.80 -8.26
C GLY A 77 19.77 -2.29 -8.00
N TYR A 78 18.57 -1.72 -7.96
CA TYR A 78 18.36 -0.30 -7.64
C TYR A 78 18.58 -0.02 -6.16
N PHE A 79 18.36 -1.02 -5.32
CA PHE A 79 18.78 -1.02 -3.93
C PHE A 79 19.73 -2.17 -3.66
N LYS A 80 20.84 -1.84 -3.00
CA LYS A 80 21.67 -2.79 -2.26
C LYS A 80 21.16 -2.88 -0.82
N LEU A 81 21.50 -3.99 -0.17
CA LEU A 81 21.17 -4.20 1.24
C LEU A 81 22.45 -4.10 2.07
N LYS A 82 22.44 -3.20 3.05
CA LYS A 82 23.55 -3.05 4.00
C LYS A 82 23.71 -4.34 4.79
N PRO A 83 24.90 -4.97 4.79
CA PRO A 83 25.15 -6.13 5.62
C PRO A 83 25.13 -5.71 7.09
N ILE A 84 24.46 -6.48 7.93
CA ILE A 84 24.57 -6.37 9.39
C ILE A 84 25.61 -7.40 9.82
N GLU A 85 26.56 -6.97 10.65
CA GLU A 85 27.61 -7.85 11.18
C GLU A 85 26.98 -9.05 11.91
N GLY A 86 27.35 -10.27 11.50
CA GLY A 86 26.81 -11.52 12.05
C GLY A 86 25.59 -12.11 11.35
N GLU A 87 24.95 -11.42 10.39
CA GLU A 87 23.86 -12.03 9.59
C GLU A 87 24.43 -12.97 8.51
N VAL A 88 23.92 -14.20 8.47
CA VAL A 88 24.23 -15.20 7.43
C VAL A 88 23.17 -15.12 6.34
N GLY A 89 23.52 -14.63 5.15
CA GLY A 89 22.56 -14.43 4.04
C GLY A 89 22.14 -15.71 3.30
N SER A 90 23.03 -16.69 3.16
CA SER A 90 22.74 -18.01 2.59
C SER A 90 23.70 -19.05 3.16
N SER A 91 23.19 -20.26 3.41
CA SER A 91 23.98 -21.38 3.94
C SER A 91 25.02 -21.93 2.96
N THR A 92 24.88 -21.65 1.66
CA THR A 92 25.76 -22.19 0.60
C THR A 92 26.37 -21.12 -0.31
N MET A 93 25.86 -19.88 -0.27
CA MET A 93 26.33 -18.78 -1.12
C MET A 93 26.70 -17.56 -0.26
N PRO A 94 27.96 -17.44 0.21
CA PRO A 94 28.36 -16.42 1.18
C PRO A 94 28.19 -14.96 0.72
N HIS A 95 28.12 -14.74 -0.59
CA HIS A 95 27.95 -13.41 -1.18
C HIS A 95 26.47 -13.00 -1.36
N LYS A 96 25.51 -13.90 -1.13
CA LYS A 96 24.10 -13.66 -1.43
C LYS A 96 23.42 -12.93 -0.28
N VAL A 97 22.97 -11.70 -0.55
CA VAL A 97 22.13 -10.91 0.38
C VAL A 97 20.71 -10.90 -0.19
N ASN A 98 19.77 -11.52 0.53
CA ASN A 98 18.37 -11.66 0.10
C ASN A 98 17.49 -10.63 0.83
N PRO A 99 16.41 -10.13 0.22
CA PRO A 99 15.44 -9.24 0.83
C PRO A 99 14.50 -9.94 1.83
N ILE A 100 15.04 -10.80 2.72
CA ILE A 100 14.26 -11.69 3.60
C ILE A 100 13.30 -10.95 4.52
N ASP A 101 13.64 -9.72 4.92
CA ASP A 101 12.81 -8.93 5.81
C ASP A 101 11.50 -8.49 5.10
N PHE A 102 11.56 -8.15 3.80
CA PHE A 102 10.37 -7.84 3.00
C PHE A 102 9.56 -9.10 2.66
N GLU A 103 10.23 -10.21 2.32
CA GLU A 103 9.58 -11.50 2.07
C GLU A 103 8.83 -12.02 3.31
N ASN A 104 9.41 -11.83 4.50
CA ASN A 104 8.79 -12.19 5.78
C ASN A 104 7.56 -11.31 6.07
N ALA A 105 7.68 -10.00 5.85
CA ALA A 105 6.57 -9.07 6.02
C ALA A 105 5.40 -9.42 5.07
N GLU A 106 5.68 -9.61 3.78
CA GLU A 106 4.67 -9.96 2.78
C GLU A 106 3.91 -11.23 3.17
N GLY A 107 4.61 -12.30 3.54
CA GLY A 107 3.99 -13.57 3.96
C GLY A 107 3.11 -13.43 5.21
N ASN A 108 3.59 -12.70 6.23
CA ASN A 108 2.83 -12.50 7.46
C ASN A 108 1.58 -11.62 7.25
N LEU A 109 1.65 -10.59 6.41
CA LEU A 109 0.48 -9.75 6.10
C LEU A 109 -0.61 -10.54 5.37
N GLY A 110 -0.24 -11.50 4.51
CA GLY A 110 -1.19 -12.41 3.89
C GLY A 110 -1.96 -13.27 4.91
N ILE A 111 -1.26 -13.79 5.92
CA ILE A 111 -1.90 -14.55 7.02
C ILE A 111 -2.78 -13.63 7.87
N SER A 112 -2.26 -12.45 8.23
CA SER A 112 -3.00 -11.44 8.99
C SER A 112 -4.33 -11.09 8.32
N ASN A 113 -4.30 -10.80 7.01
CA ASN A 113 -5.49 -10.48 6.22
C ASN A 113 -6.49 -11.65 6.18
N SER A 114 -6.01 -12.88 6.07
CA SER A 114 -6.88 -14.07 6.06
C SER A 114 -7.66 -14.21 7.37
N VAL A 115 -7.00 -14.00 8.51
CA VAL A 115 -7.64 -14.04 9.84
C VAL A 115 -8.63 -12.88 10.00
N PHE A 116 -8.22 -11.66 9.67
CA PHE A 116 -9.08 -10.48 9.77
C PHE A 116 -10.32 -10.59 8.90
N ASN A 117 -10.17 -11.07 7.65
CA ASN A 117 -11.30 -11.21 6.74
C ASN A 117 -12.29 -12.26 7.24
N HIS A 118 -11.80 -13.40 7.75
CA HIS A 118 -12.67 -14.40 8.36
C HIS A 118 -13.47 -13.82 9.54
N LEU A 119 -12.80 -13.13 10.46
CA LEU A 119 -13.46 -12.56 11.65
C LEU A 119 -14.46 -11.46 11.27
N ALA A 120 -14.09 -10.56 10.35
CA ALA A 120 -14.96 -9.47 9.88
C ALA A 120 -16.25 -10.00 9.24
N MET A 121 -16.18 -11.09 8.48
CA MET A 121 -17.36 -11.71 7.87
C MET A 121 -18.18 -12.56 8.86
N LYS A 122 -17.52 -13.24 9.81
CA LYS A 122 -18.18 -14.21 10.69
C LYS A 122 -18.81 -13.60 11.94
N LEU A 123 -18.20 -12.57 12.52
CA LEU A 123 -18.62 -12.03 13.82
C LEU A 123 -20.00 -11.36 13.77
N PRO A 124 -20.36 -10.56 12.74
CA PRO A 124 -21.66 -9.88 12.72
C PRO A 124 -22.88 -10.78 12.52
N ILE A 125 -22.68 -12.07 12.22
CA ILE A 125 -23.75 -13.02 11.98
C ILE A 125 -23.93 -13.91 13.20
N SER A 126 -25.05 -13.75 13.90
CA SER A 126 -25.43 -14.54 15.08
C SER A 126 -26.92 -14.90 15.02
N ARG A 127 -27.27 -16.16 15.29
CA ARG A 127 -28.67 -16.63 15.20
C ARG A 127 -29.54 -16.05 16.32
N TRP A 128 -30.70 -15.50 15.96
CA TRP A 128 -31.69 -14.90 16.88
C TRP A 128 -31.05 -13.85 17.82
N GLN A 129 -31.30 -13.91 19.13
CA GLN A 129 -30.72 -12.96 20.10
C GLN A 129 -29.23 -13.19 20.37
N ARG A 130 -28.73 -14.40 20.07
CA ARG A 130 -27.33 -14.76 19.81
C ARG A 130 -27.19 -16.29 19.69
N ASP A 131 -26.16 -16.74 19.00
CA ASP A 131 -25.48 -18.00 19.31
C ASP A 131 -24.10 -17.72 19.95
N LEU A 132 -23.37 -18.78 20.32
CA LEU A 132 -22.10 -18.65 21.06
C LEU A 132 -20.84 -18.89 20.20
N THR A 133 -21.00 -18.93 18.87
CA THR A 133 -19.88 -19.20 17.96
C THR A 133 -18.87 -18.05 17.88
N ASP A 134 -19.31 -16.83 18.19
CA ASP A 134 -18.47 -15.63 18.30
C ASP A 134 -17.48 -15.72 19.47
N SER A 135 -17.86 -16.33 20.59
CA SER A 135 -17.03 -16.43 21.81
C SER A 135 -15.67 -17.10 21.58
N THR A 136 -15.62 -18.17 20.78
CA THR A 136 -14.34 -18.81 20.42
C THR A 136 -13.61 -18.05 19.31
N ALA A 137 -14.35 -17.46 18.36
CA ALA A 137 -13.77 -16.66 17.28
C ALA A 137 -13.07 -15.40 17.79
N LEU A 138 -13.67 -14.67 18.74
CA LEU A 138 -13.11 -13.45 19.34
C LEU A 138 -11.76 -13.70 20.05
N ARG A 139 -11.49 -14.93 20.51
CA ARG A 139 -10.18 -15.29 21.10
C ARG A 139 -9.04 -15.30 20.07
N ASN A 140 -9.36 -15.21 18.78
CA ASN A 140 -8.40 -15.22 17.68
C ASN A 140 -8.12 -13.81 17.12
N MET A 141 -8.73 -12.74 17.65
CA MET A 141 -8.44 -11.37 17.21
C MET A 141 -6.94 -11.06 17.32
N GLY A 142 -6.30 -11.50 18.41
CA GLY A 142 -4.87 -11.33 18.64
C GLY A 142 -3.98 -12.05 17.63
N VAL A 143 -4.47 -13.12 16.97
CA VAL A 143 -3.68 -13.87 15.99
C VAL A 143 -3.43 -13.03 14.73
N GLY A 144 -4.48 -12.40 14.20
CA GLY A 144 -4.35 -11.50 13.04
C GLY A 144 -3.45 -10.30 13.36
N ILE A 145 -3.60 -9.73 14.57
CA ILE A 145 -2.79 -8.61 15.05
C ILE A 145 -1.31 -9.02 15.21
N ALA A 146 -1.03 -10.20 15.77
CA ALA A 146 0.34 -10.68 15.96
C ALA A 146 1.09 -10.82 14.64
N HIS A 147 0.45 -11.40 13.61
CA HIS A 147 1.04 -11.47 12.27
C HIS A 147 1.27 -10.09 11.65
N ALA A 148 0.35 -9.14 11.84
CA ALA A 148 0.54 -7.76 11.36
C ALA A 148 1.75 -7.10 12.04
N ILE A 149 1.89 -7.21 13.36
CA ILE A 149 3.00 -6.61 14.12
C ILE A 149 4.34 -7.21 13.68
N ILE A 150 4.43 -8.54 13.56
CA ILE A 150 5.64 -9.22 13.07
C ILE A 150 6.02 -8.66 11.69
N ALA A 151 5.05 -8.51 10.80
CA ALA A 151 5.31 -7.97 9.48
C ALA A 151 5.74 -6.50 9.48
N PHE A 152 5.16 -5.68 10.34
CA PHE A 152 5.55 -4.27 10.46
C PHE A 152 6.99 -4.13 10.95
N ASP A 153 7.38 -4.93 11.96
CA ASP A 153 8.76 -4.96 12.45
C ASP A 153 9.74 -5.44 11.37
N SER A 154 9.39 -6.50 10.63
CA SER A 154 10.20 -6.98 9.51
C SER A 154 10.31 -5.95 8.39
N CYS A 155 9.21 -5.32 7.98
CA CYS A 155 9.22 -4.28 6.95
C CYS A 155 10.09 -3.07 7.38
N ALA A 156 9.94 -2.60 8.62
CA ALA A 156 10.76 -1.51 9.16
C ALA A 156 12.25 -1.88 9.20
N LYS A 157 12.58 -3.12 9.59
CA LYS A 157 13.95 -3.63 9.54
C LYS A 157 14.50 -3.65 8.11
N GLY A 158 13.71 -4.12 7.14
CA GLY A 158 14.07 -4.11 5.72
C GLY A 158 14.35 -2.70 5.20
N LEU A 159 13.47 -1.74 5.51
CA LEU A 159 13.63 -0.33 5.13
C LEU A 159 14.93 0.28 5.67
N SER A 160 15.34 -0.09 6.90
CA SER A 160 16.60 0.41 7.49
C SER A 160 17.86 -0.07 6.76
N LYS A 161 17.77 -1.17 6.01
CA LYS A 161 18.87 -1.80 5.29
C LYS A 161 19.05 -1.29 3.86
N LEU A 162 18.09 -0.55 3.32
CA LEU A 162 18.14 -0.06 1.94
C LEU A 162 19.31 0.90 1.73
N ASP A 163 20.05 0.69 0.65
CA ASP A 163 21.10 1.57 0.15
C ASP A 163 20.93 1.76 -1.36
N ILE A 164 20.75 2.99 -1.81
CA ILE A 164 20.40 3.29 -3.20
C ILE A 164 21.62 3.16 -4.12
N ASP A 165 21.48 2.43 -5.23
CA ASP A 165 22.50 2.36 -6.29
C ASP A 165 22.17 3.35 -7.41
N VAL A 166 22.62 4.59 -7.24
CA VAL A 166 22.41 5.67 -8.20
C VAL A 166 23.09 5.40 -9.54
N GLU A 167 24.21 4.68 -9.56
CA GLU A 167 24.92 4.35 -10.79
C GLU A 167 24.12 3.36 -11.65
N LYS A 168 23.60 2.30 -11.03
CA LYS A 168 22.74 1.31 -11.71
C LYS A 168 21.47 1.96 -12.27
N ILE A 169 20.79 2.80 -11.49
CA ILE A 169 19.59 3.52 -11.94
C ILE A 169 19.92 4.43 -13.14
N ASN A 170 21.00 5.21 -13.06
CA ASN A 170 21.40 6.09 -14.15
C ASN A 170 21.80 5.33 -15.41
N HIS A 171 22.44 4.17 -15.27
CA HIS A 171 22.79 3.33 -16.41
C HIS A 171 21.55 2.86 -17.16
N ASP A 172 20.55 2.34 -16.45
CA ASP A 172 19.29 1.87 -17.06
C ASP A 172 18.53 3.03 -17.74
N LEU A 173 18.55 4.23 -17.14
CA LEU A 173 17.95 5.42 -17.75
C LEU A 173 18.68 5.84 -19.04
N VAL A 174 20.02 5.82 -19.07
CA VAL A 174 20.80 6.21 -20.26
C VAL A 174 20.52 5.31 -21.46
N ASP A 175 20.16 4.05 -21.22
CA ASP A 175 19.83 3.08 -22.27
C ASP A 175 18.38 3.15 -22.77
N SER A 176 17.49 3.91 -22.10
CA SER A 176 16.04 3.89 -22.31
C SER A 176 15.52 5.17 -22.97
N TRP A 177 16.03 5.53 -24.15
CA TRP A 177 15.65 6.78 -24.84
C TRP A 177 14.22 6.78 -25.38
N GLU A 178 13.64 5.61 -25.61
CA GLU A 178 12.27 5.41 -26.07
C GLU A 178 11.22 6.09 -25.16
N VAL A 179 11.51 6.29 -23.87
CA VAL A 179 10.59 6.95 -22.93
C VAL A 179 10.31 8.41 -23.31
N LEU A 180 11.22 9.06 -24.05
CA LEU A 180 11.06 10.44 -24.51
C LEU A 180 10.08 10.58 -25.69
N THR A 181 9.65 9.47 -26.29
CA THR A 181 8.71 9.50 -27.41
C THR A 181 7.37 10.12 -27.02
N GLU A 182 6.90 9.93 -25.78
CA GLU A 182 5.70 10.58 -25.25
C GLU A 182 5.83 12.12 -25.25
N ALA A 183 6.97 12.66 -24.80
CA ALA A 183 7.21 14.10 -24.77
C ALA A 183 7.20 14.69 -26.18
N ILE A 184 7.86 14.02 -27.13
CA ILE A 184 7.91 14.44 -28.54
C ILE A 184 6.50 14.40 -29.13
N GLN A 185 5.74 13.32 -28.91
CA GLN A 185 4.37 13.19 -29.38
C GLN A 185 3.49 14.34 -28.88
N THR A 186 3.63 14.68 -27.60
CA THR A 186 2.84 15.73 -26.95
C THR A 186 3.15 17.10 -27.55
N VAL A 187 4.43 17.41 -27.81
CA VAL A 187 4.84 18.65 -28.47
C VAL A 187 4.38 18.70 -29.93
N MET A 188 4.44 17.58 -30.65
CA MET A 188 3.90 17.47 -32.00
C MET A 188 2.41 17.76 -32.03
N ARG A 189 1.62 17.14 -31.14
CA ARG A 189 0.16 17.41 -31.05
C ARG A 189 -0.13 18.87 -30.77
N ARG A 190 0.59 19.50 -29.83
CA ARG A 190 0.47 20.93 -29.55
C ARG A 190 0.74 21.81 -30.78
N SER A 191 1.59 21.33 -31.69
CA SER A 191 2.00 22.04 -32.90
C SER A 191 1.14 21.71 -34.13
N GLY A 192 0.03 20.97 -33.96
CA GLY A 192 -0.92 20.68 -35.03
C GLY A 192 -0.67 19.40 -35.83
N TYR A 193 0.18 18.48 -35.35
CA TYR A 193 0.35 17.18 -35.97
C TYR A 193 -0.80 16.22 -35.62
N ASP A 194 -1.64 15.90 -36.61
CA ASP A 194 -2.74 14.95 -36.47
C ASP A 194 -2.26 13.49 -36.36
N ASP A 195 -1.12 13.17 -36.97
CA ASP A 195 -0.55 11.82 -37.10
C ASP A 195 0.66 11.56 -36.17
N ALA A 196 0.84 12.37 -35.12
CA ALA A 196 2.02 12.33 -34.25
C ALA A 196 2.32 10.95 -33.65
N TYR A 197 1.29 10.22 -33.25
CA TYR A 197 1.44 8.87 -32.69
C TYR A 197 1.96 7.87 -33.73
N GLU A 198 1.42 7.88 -34.95
CA GLU A 198 1.81 6.92 -36.00
C GLU A 198 3.24 7.18 -36.46
N LYS A 199 3.66 8.44 -36.62
CA LYS A 199 5.06 8.78 -36.94
C LYS A 199 6.06 8.26 -35.91
N LEU A 200 5.72 8.34 -34.62
CA LEU A 200 6.58 7.83 -33.53
C LEU A 200 6.55 6.31 -33.42
N LYS A 201 5.40 5.69 -33.71
CA LYS A 201 5.27 4.24 -33.78
C LYS A 201 6.10 3.65 -34.91
N GLU A 202 6.16 4.31 -36.07
CA GLU A 202 7.05 3.93 -37.17
C GLU A 202 8.53 4.04 -36.79
N LEU A 203 8.89 5.07 -36.01
CA LEU A 203 10.25 5.25 -35.49
C LEU A 203 10.66 4.13 -34.52
N SER A 204 9.74 3.68 -33.66
CA SER A 204 10.01 2.72 -32.59
C SER A 204 9.88 1.24 -32.99
N ARG A 205 9.20 0.94 -34.10
CA ARG A 205 8.90 -0.45 -34.50
C ARG A 205 10.16 -1.23 -34.87
N GLY A 206 10.57 -2.14 -33.98
CA GLY A 206 11.64 -3.11 -34.22
C GLY A 206 13.07 -2.54 -34.21
N LYS A 207 13.26 -1.32 -33.68
CA LYS A 207 14.58 -0.66 -33.61
C LYS A 207 14.84 -0.16 -32.20
N LYS A 208 16.08 -0.32 -31.71
CA LYS A 208 16.53 0.36 -30.49
C LYS A 208 16.57 1.86 -30.78
N ILE A 209 15.87 2.64 -29.95
CA ILE A 209 15.90 4.09 -30.04
C ILE A 209 17.08 4.56 -29.21
N ASP A 210 17.98 5.33 -29.82
CA ASP A 210 19.05 6.02 -29.12
C ASP A 210 18.93 7.53 -29.29
N LYS A 211 19.82 8.26 -28.61
CA LYS A 211 19.91 9.72 -28.70
C LYS A 211 19.97 10.24 -30.14
N LYS A 212 20.78 9.60 -30.99
CA LYS A 212 21.03 10.06 -32.35
C LYS A 212 19.78 9.88 -33.22
N VAL A 213 19.11 8.74 -33.08
CA VAL A 213 17.84 8.43 -33.77
C VAL A 213 16.78 9.48 -33.41
N LEU A 214 16.58 9.77 -32.12
CA LEU A 214 15.58 10.78 -31.70
C LEU A 214 15.95 12.18 -32.13
N HIS A 215 17.21 12.59 -31.99
CA HIS A 215 17.63 13.93 -32.40
C HIS A 215 17.42 14.12 -33.90
N ASN A 216 17.78 13.13 -34.73
CA ASN A 216 17.53 13.17 -36.17
C ASN A 216 16.04 13.24 -36.50
N PHE A 217 15.21 12.48 -35.78
CA PHE A 217 13.75 12.57 -35.94
C PHE A 217 13.23 13.96 -35.61
N ILE A 218 13.64 14.55 -34.48
CA ILE A 218 13.24 15.90 -34.06
C ILE A 218 13.63 16.96 -35.09
N GLU A 219 14.79 16.83 -35.76
CA GLU A 219 15.20 17.76 -36.81
C GLU A 219 14.26 17.78 -38.01
N GLN A 220 13.72 16.61 -38.38
CA GLN A 220 12.83 16.43 -39.53
C GLN A 220 11.41 16.94 -39.27
N LEU A 221 11.05 17.24 -38.02
CA LEU A 221 9.74 17.79 -37.69
C LEU A 221 9.66 19.29 -38.05
N GLU A 222 8.53 19.73 -38.56
CA GLU A 222 8.15 21.13 -38.78
C GLU A 222 7.67 21.75 -37.46
N LEU A 223 8.58 21.80 -36.48
CA LEU A 223 8.39 22.46 -35.19
C LEU A 223 9.19 23.77 -35.15
N SER A 224 8.74 24.73 -34.32
CA SER A 224 9.56 25.92 -34.00
C SER A 224 10.93 25.54 -33.43
N ASP A 225 11.94 26.38 -33.66
CA ASP A 225 13.30 26.15 -33.16
C ASP A 225 13.34 26.02 -31.63
N ASP A 226 12.53 26.80 -30.92
CA ASP A 226 12.39 26.71 -29.46
C ASP A 226 11.88 25.34 -29.02
N ALA A 227 10.86 24.81 -29.70
CA ALA A 227 10.31 23.48 -29.40
C ALA A 227 11.34 22.37 -29.67
N LYS A 228 12.08 22.45 -30.79
CA LYS A 228 13.16 21.50 -31.09
C LYS A 228 14.27 21.57 -30.05
N LEU A 229 14.65 22.78 -29.61
CA LEU A 229 15.67 22.99 -28.60
C LEU A 229 15.28 22.40 -27.25
N ILE A 230 14.02 22.57 -26.84
CA ILE A 230 13.50 21.96 -25.61
C ILE A 230 13.56 20.43 -25.70
N LEU A 231 13.06 19.84 -26.79
CA LEU A 231 13.04 18.38 -26.96
C LEU A 231 14.46 17.78 -26.97
N LYS A 232 15.42 18.42 -27.63
CA LYS A 232 16.83 17.95 -27.69
C LYS A 232 17.60 18.09 -26.36
N LYS A 233 17.09 18.89 -25.42
CA LYS A 233 17.65 19.01 -24.06
C LYS A 233 17.14 17.90 -23.13
N LEU A 234 16.08 17.19 -23.50
CA LEU A 234 15.56 16.09 -22.71
C LEU A 234 16.53 14.90 -22.71
N THR A 235 16.62 14.26 -21.57
CA THR A 235 17.25 12.95 -21.35
C THR A 235 16.29 12.11 -20.51
N PRO A 236 16.36 10.77 -20.56
CA PRO A 236 15.53 9.95 -19.68
C PRO A 236 15.65 10.34 -18.20
N SER A 237 16.85 10.71 -17.75
CA SER A 237 17.11 11.14 -16.36
C SER A 237 16.51 12.51 -15.97
N ASN A 238 16.21 13.39 -16.93
CA ASN A 238 15.62 14.71 -16.63
C ASN A 238 14.13 14.81 -16.99
N TYR A 239 13.58 13.80 -17.68
CA TYR A 239 12.17 13.70 -18.00
C TYR A 239 11.38 13.08 -16.83
N ILE A 240 11.43 13.76 -15.68
CA ILE A 240 10.82 13.30 -14.41
C ILE A 240 9.61 14.13 -13.97
N GLY A 241 9.15 15.06 -14.82
CA GLY A 241 8.03 15.95 -14.51
C GLY A 241 8.21 16.69 -13.19
N ASP A 242 7.17 16.68 -12.35
CA ASP A 242 7.16 17.35 -11.04
C ASP A 242 7.52 16.40 -9.88
N ALA A 243 8.14 15.24 -10.15
CA ALA A 243 8.37 14.18 -9.16
C ALA A 243 9.12 14.68 -7.91
N VAL A 244 10.15 15.51 -8.09
CA VAL A 244 10.94 16.07 -6.97
C VAL A 244 10.10 16.97 -6.07
N LYS A 245 9.20 17.77 -6.66
CA LYS A 245 8.33 18.65 -5.88
C LYS A 245 7.27 17.83 -5.16
N GLN A 246 6.63 16.88 -5.83
CA GLN A 246 5.63 15.99 -5.20
C GLN A 246 6.22 15.25 -4.01
N ALA A 247 7.43 14.67 -4.15
CA ALA A 247 8.12 14.01 -3.04
C ALA A 247 8.37 14.94 -1.84
N LYS A 248 8.67 16.23 -2.08
CA LYS A 248 8.87 17.24 -1.03
C LYS A 248 7.57 17.72 -0.36
N THR A 249 6.40 17.50 -0.98
CA THR A 249 5.11 17.90 -0.39
C THR A 249 4.59 16.92 0.67
N VAL A 250 5.12 15.69 0.70
CA VAL A 250 4.79 14.71 1.73
C VAL A 250 5.36 15.20 3.06
N LYS A 251 4.48 15.47 4.04
CA LYS A 251 4.91 15.83 5.40
C LYS A 251 5.64 14.63 6.02
N LYS A 252 6.85 14.88 6.54
CA LYS A 252 7.61 13.91 7.34
C LYS A 252 7.04 13.80 8.74
#